data_AF-A0A858U4N0-F1
#
_entry.id   AF-A0A858U4N0-F1
#
_cell.length_a   1.000
_cell.length_b   1.000
_cell.length_c   1.000
_cell.angle_alpha   90.00
_cell.angle_beta   90.00
_cell.angle_gamma   90.00
#
_symmetry.space_group_name_H-M   'P 1'
#
loop_
_entity.id
_entity.type
_entity.pdbx_description
1 polymer ?
#
loop_
_entity_poly.entity_id
_entity_poly.type
_entity_poly.pdbx_seq_one_letter_code
_entity_poly.pdbx_strand_id
1 'polypeptide(L)'
;MTKIIIGILVGIAAVIIIVALAIKFKSYNTSLAESGRAFDPEKKTVFIPVSKQKKNLYDPFWLKKNSDNKYVKIYYEIIQELNSDKSEFIHIIKPYNKLAIRYYANNSLDPKTKLWKYQRHHIDEIKISGAIFSRMKEYRTSEAILVTAEEHFFLHYLIVMAQTTTPNAGILRQWESLEQGLEYWVEMARKYCLKYNLKYDDTFLDLIKLEHSMYKKVL
;
A
#
# COMPACT_ATOMS: atom_id res chain seq x y z
N MET A 1 -28.46 22.34 -47.64
CA MET A 1 -27.46 21.36 -47.13
C MET A 1 -26.40 21.99 -46.23
N THR A 2 -25.76 23.10 -46.63
CA THR A 2 -24.66 23.74 -45.89
C THR A 2 -24.99 24.14 -44.43
N LYS A 3 -26.20 24.65 -44.18
CA LYS A 3 -26.65 25.03 -42.82
C LYS A 3 -26.80 23.84 -41.86
N ILE A 4 -27.14 22.66 -42.38
CA ILE A 4 -27.30 21.43 -41.57
C ILE A 4 -25.93 20.90 -41.15
N ILE A 5 -24.96 20.91 -42.07
CA ILE A 5 -23.57 20.48 -41.81
C ILE A 5 -22.90 21.40 -40.77
N ILE A 6 -23.11 22.72 -40.89
CA ILE A 6 -22.60 23.68 -39.91
C ILE A 6 -23.23 23.45 -38.53
N GLY A 7 -24.54 23.20 -38.45
CA GLY A 7 -25.23 22.91 -37.20
C GLY A 7 -24.70 21.64 -36.50
N ILE A 8 -24.42 20.58 -37.28
CA ILE A 8 -23.83 19.33 -36.75
C ILE A 8 -22.41 19.57 -36.24
N LEU A 9 -21.58 20.31 -36.98
CA LEU A 9 -20.20 20.61 -36.56
C LEU A 9 -20.15 21.45 -35.27
N VAL A 10 -21.04 22.43 -35.14
CA VAL A 10 -21.16 23.24 -33.91
C VAL A 10 -21.61 22.39 -32.72
N GLY A 11 -22.56 21.47 -32.94
CA GLY A 11 -23.02 20.53 -31.91
C GLY A 11 -21.90 19.60 -31.42
N ILE A 12 -21.10 19.05 -32.34
CA ILE A 12 -19.96 18.19 -32.00
C ILE A 12 -18.89 18.97 -31.21
N ALA A 13 -18.56 20.19 -31.65
CA ALA A 13 -17.60 21.04 -30.95
C ALA A 13 -18.04 21.36 -29.52
N ALA A 14 -19.32 21.66 -29.30
CA ALA A 14 -19.87 21.91 -27.97
C ALA A 14 -19.75 20.69 -27.05
N VAL A 15 -20.06 19.49 -27.55
CA VAL A 15 -19.92 18.23 -26.78
C VAL A 15 -18.46 17.97 -26.40
N ILE A 16 -17.52 18.16 -27.32
CA ILE A 16 -16.08 17.98 -27.04
C ILE A 16 -15.61 18.94 -25.94
N ILE A 17 -16.04 20.21 -25.97
CA ILE A 17 -15.70 21.20 -24.95
C ILE A 17 -16.26 20.80 -23.58
N ILE A 18 -17.52 20.36 -23.51
CA ILE A 18 -18.14 19.92 -22.25
C ILE A 18 -17.40 18.72 -21.66
N VAL A 19 -17.03 17.74 -22.49
CA VAL A 19 -16.27 16.57 -22.06
C VAL A 19 -14.87 16.97 -21.58
N ALA A 20 -14.18 17.86 -22.31
CA ALA A 20 -12.87 18.35 -21.91
C ALA A 20 -12.92 19.13 -20.58
N LEU A 21 -13.95 19.95 -20.38
CA LEU A 21 -14.17 20.67 -19.13
C LEU A 21 -14.50 19.72 -17.97
N ALA A 22 -15.32 18.69 -18.20
CA ALA A 22 -15.62 17.68 -17.19
C ALA A 22 -14.38 16.86 -16.78
N ILE A 23 -13.52 16.49 -17.76
CA ILE A 23 -12.23 15.84 -17.50
C ILE A 23 -11.31 16.77 -16.71
N LYS A 24 -11.19 18.04 -17.11
CA LYS A 24 -10.36 19.04 -16.44
C LYS A 24 -10.85 19.31 -15.01
N PHE A 25 -12.16 19.41 -14.80
CA PHE A 25 -12.77 19.60 -13.49
C PHE A 25 -12.58 18.38 -12.59
N LYS A 26 -12.75 17.17 -13.12
CA LYS A 26 -12.46 15.92 -12.39
C LYS A 26 -10.98 15.82 -12.02
N SER A 27 -10.07 16.18 -12.94
CA SER A 27 -8.63 16.22 -12.67
C SER A 27 -8.28 17.26 -11.61
N TYR A 28 -8.89 18.45 -11.68
CA TYR A 28 -8.71 19.53 -10.70
C TYR A 28 -9.23 19.13 -9.32
N ASN A 29 -10.42 18.52 -9.22
CA ASN A 29 -10.95 18.03 -7.95
C ASN A 29 -10.15 16.85 -7.39
N THR A 30 -9.61 15.98 -8.25
CA THR A 30 -8.70 14.91 -7.79
C THR A 30 -7.41 15.52 -7.24
N SER A 31 -6.84 16.51 -7.95
CA SER A 31 -5.69 17.29 -7.48
C SER A 31 -5.99 18.04 -6.18
N LEU A 32 -7.20 18.58 -6.01
CA LEU A 32 -7.61 19.30 -4.81
C LEU A 32 -7.86 18.36 -3.62
N ALA A 33 -8.41 17.17 -3.88
CA ALA A 33 -8.54 16.10 -2.88
C ALA A 33 -7.19 15.48 -2.53
N GLU A 34 -6.20 15.54 -3.43
CA GLU A 34 -4.81 15.17 -3.17
C GLU A 34 -4.06 16.29 -2.44
N SER A 35 -4.35 17.57 -2.73
CA SER A 35 -3.75 18.72 -2.03
C SER A 35 -4.39 18.97 -0.66
N GLY A 36 -5.68 18.69 -0.47
CA GLY A 36 -6.32 18.63 0.84
C GLY A 36 -5.83 17.46 1.70
N ARG A 37 -5.20 16.46 1.07
CA ARG A 37 -4.43 15.38 1.72
C ARG A 37 -2.95 15.70 1.91
N ALA A 38 -2.45 16.77 1.29
CA ALA A 38 -1.09 17.25 1.44
C ALA A 38 -1.14 18.61 2.15
N PHE A 39 -1.21 18.60 3.48
CA PHE A 39 -1.23 19.85 4.24
C PHE A 39 -0.01 20.06 5.14
N ASP A 40 0.43 21.32 5.04
CA ASP A 40 1.24 22.18 5.90
C ASP A 40 2.78 22.13 5.86
N PRO A 41 3.45 23.25 5.48
CA PRO A 41 4.85 23.31 5.08
C PRO A 41 5.85 23.47 6.22
N GLU A 42 5.40 23.51 7.49
CA GLU A 42 6.30 23.75 8.63
C GLU A 42 6.64 22.50 9.48
N LYS A 43 6.00 21.35 9.27
CA LYS A 43 6.17 20.17 10.15
C LYS A 43 6.26 18.85 9.39
N LYS A 44 7.49 18.28 9.36
CA LYS A 44 7.89 16.89 9.03
C LYS A 44 6.84 16.04 8.30
N THR A 45 7.04 15.90 6.99
CA THR A 45 6.18 15.20 6.03
C THR A 45 6.07 13.69 6.29
N VAL A 46 4.89 13.18 6.68
CA VAL A 46 4.59 11.73 6.79
C VAL A 46 3.76 11.21 5.61
N PHE A 47 3.22 12.09 4.77
CA PHE A 47 2.42 11.72 3.60
C PHE A 47 3.22 11.86 2.30
N ILE A 48 3.26 10.78 1.50
CA ILE A 48 3.97 10.76 0.22
C ILE A 48 2.94 10.88 -0.90
N PRO A 49 3.03 11.90 -1.77
CA PRO A 49 2.06 12.07 -2.86
C PRO A 49 1.93 10.82 -3.74
N VAL A 50 0.71 10.49 -4.18
CA VAL A 50 0.41 9.35 -5.06
C VAL A 50 1.33 9.35 -6.30
N SER A 51 1.56 10.53 -6.89
CA SER A 51 2.44 10.69 -8.04
C SER A 51 3.90 10.33 -7.73
N LYS A 52 4.40 10.64 -6.53
CA LYS A 52 5.75 10.27 -6.07
C LYS A 52 5.85 8.77 -5.81
N GLN A 53 4.84 8.16 -5.18
CA GLN A 53 4.82 6.70 -4.97
C GLN A 53 4.78 5.92 -6.30
N LYS A 54 4.00 6.39 -7.28
CA LYS A 54 4.01 5.82 -8.63
C LYS A 54 5.37 5.98 -9.30
N LYS A 55 6.04 7.14 -9.17
CA LYS A 55 7.41 7.31 -9.67
C LYS A 55 8.40 6.36 -8.99
N ASN A 56 8.29 6.16 -7.68
CA ASN A 56 9.13 5.23 -6.93
C ASN A 56 9.00 3.79 -7.45
N LEU A 57 7.78 3.35 -7.78
CA LEU A 57 7.52 1.99 -8.28
C LEU A 57 8.32 1.68 -9.56
N TYR A 58 8.44 2.64 -10.48
CA TYR A 58 9.10 2.45 -11.78
C TYR A 58 10.55 2.94 -11.82
N ASP A 59 11.10 3.46 -10.72
CA ASP A 59 12.47 3.98 -10.70
C ASP A 59 13.49 2.84 -10.50
N PRO A 60 14.30 2.50 -11.51
CA PRO A 60 15.28 1.40 -11.40
C PRO A 60 16.39 1.71 -10.39
N PHE A 61 16.59 2.98 -10.04
CA PHE A 61 17.57 3.40 -9.04
C PHE A 61 16.97 3.59 -7.66
N TRP A 62 15.69 3.27 -7.46
CA TRP A 62 14.99 3.52 -6.20
C TRP A 62 15.69 2.85 -5.01
N LEU A 63 16.13 1.60 -5.16
CA LEU A 63 16.82 0.88 -4.09
C LEU A 63 18.16 1.56 -3.75
N LYS A 64 18.92 1.98 -4.76
CA LYS A 64 20.17 2.73 -4.56
C LYS A 64 19.93 4.07 -3.86
N LYS A 65 18.85 4.78 -4.20
CA LYS A 65 18.48 6.06 -3.57
C LYS A 65 18.01 5.91 -2.12
N ASN A 66 17.61 4.71 -1.71
CA ASN A 66 17.15 4.39 -0.36
C ASN A 66 18.11 3.44 0.37
N SER A 67 19.38 3.37 -0.05
CA SER A 67 20.39 2.50 0.57
C SER A 67 20.62 2.80 2.05
N ASP A 68 20.45 4.07 2.43
CA ASP A 68 20.69 4.54 3.80
C ASP A 68 19.45 4.35 4.69
N ASN A 69 18.32 3.92 4.11
CA ASN A 69 17.11 3.64 4.87
C ASN A 69 17.19 2.23 5.49
N LYS A 70 17.48 2.18 6.79
CA LYS A 70 17.63 0.92 7.54
C LYS A 70 16.44 -0.04 7.38
N TYR A 71 15.20 0.47 7.33
CA TYR A 71 14.01 -0.38 7.24
C TYR A 71 13.79 -0.92 5.84
N VAL A 72 14.20 -0.19 4.79
CA VAL A 72 14.22 -0.72 3.42
C VAL A 72 15.18 -1.90 3.31
N LYS A 73 16.38 -1.75 3.89
CA LYS A 73 17.36 -2.84 3.94
C LYS A 73 16.82 -4.07 4.67
N ILE A 74 16.34 -3.88 5.91
CA ILE A 74 15.75 -4.94 6.73
C ILE A 74 14.60 -5.63 6.00
N TYR A 75 13.70 -4.88 5.37
CA TYR A 75 12.56 -5.44 4.65
C TYR A 75 12.96 -6.45 3.57
N TYR A 76 13.94 -6.13 2.74
CA TYR A 76 14.42 -7.06 1.72
C TYR A 76 15.23 -8.22 2.31
N GLU A 77 15.99 -8.00 3.39
CA GLU A 77 16.68 -9.07 4.12
C GLU A 77 15.68 -10.09 4.70
N ILE A 78 14.60 -9.62 5.34
CA ILE A 78 13.53 -10.49 5.87
C ILE A 78 12.83 -11.25 4.76
N ILE A 79 12.53 -10.63 3.62
CA ILE A 79 11.92 -11.34 2.48
C ILE A 79 12.84 -12.45 1.96
N GLN A 80 14.14 -12.19 1.88
CA GLN A 80 15.12 -13.19 1.48
C GLN A 80 15.22 -14.33 2.50
N GLU A 81 15.22 -14.00 3.79
CA GLU A 81 15.23 -14.99 4.87
C GLU A 81 13.99 -15.87 4.84
N LEU A 82 12.78 -15.28 4.75
CA LEU A 82 11.52 -16.01 4.61
C LEU A 82 11.54 -16.94 3.40
N ASN A 83 11.94 -16.45 2.22
CA ASN A 83 11.98 -17.27 1.01
C ASN A 83 13.09 -18.35 1.02
N SER A 84 14.07 -18.24 1.93
CA SER A 84 15.11 -19.25 2.13
C SER A 84 14.79 -20.22 3.26
N ASP A 85 13.82 -19.87 4.12
CA ASP A 85 13.38 -20.69 5.23
C ASP A 85 12.74 -21.99 4.71
N LYS A 86 13.19 -23.10 5.28
CA LYS A 86 12.67 -24.45 4.99
C LYS A 86 11.80 -24.96 6.15
N SER A 87 11.28 -24.05 6.97
CA SER A 87 10.34 -24.35 8.05
C SER A 87 9.04 -24.99 7.55
N GLU A 88 8.13 -25.28 8.47
CA GLU A 88 6.87 -26.00 8.20
C GLU A 88 5.96 -25.32 7.16
N PHE A 89 6.15 -24.03 6.90
CA PHE A 89 5.39 -23.28 5.90
C PHE A 89 6.29 -22.82 4.75
N ILE A 90 5.86 -23.07 3.52
CA ILE A 90 6.64 -22.70 2.34
C ILE A 90 6.34 -21.24 1.97
N HIS A 91 7.34 -20.39 2.11
CA HIS A 91 7.32 -19.04 1.54
C HIS A 91 7.77 -19.10 0.08
N ILE A 92 6.91 -18.63 -0.83
CA ILE A 92 7.18 -18.67 -2.27
C ILE A 92 6.97 -17.27 -2.85
N ILE A 93 7.97 -16.81 -3.60
CA ILE A 93 7.88 -15.59 -4.41
C ILE A 93 7.46 -15.95 -5.84
N LYS A 94 6.31 -15.42 -6.28
CA LYS A 94 5.81 -15.52 -7.66
C LYS A 94 5.03 -14.26 -8.04
N PRO A 95 4.78 -14.01 -9.34
CA PRO A 95 3.77 -13.05 -9.76
C PRO A 95 2.44 -13.29 -9.04
N TYR A 96 1.81 -12.24 -8.52
CA TYR A 96 0.63 -12.35 -7.66
C TYR A 96 -0.53 -13.16 -8.25
N ASN A 97 -0.79 -13.02 -9.55
CA ASN A 97 -1.79 -13.80 -10.27
C ASN A 97 -1.45 -15.30 -10.37
N LYS A 98 -0.18 -15.69 -10.23
CA LYS A 98 0.30 -17.08 -10.24
C LYS A 98 0.47 -17.64 -8.84
N LEU A 99 0.38 -16.81 -7.80
CA LEU A 99 0.52 -17.21 -6.42
C LEU A 99 -0.86 -17.48 -5.80
N ALA A 100 -1.55 -18.54 -6.22
CA ALA A 100 -2.83 -18.91 -5.60
C ALA A 100 -2.60 -19.80 -4.37
N ILE A 101 -3.02 -19.32 -3.20
CA ILE A 101 -2.76 -19.94 -1.88
C ILE A 101 -3.18 -21.41 -1.81
N ARG A 102 -4.33 -21.75 -2.40
CA ARG A 102 -4.91 -23.11 -2.41
C ARG A 102 -3.98 -24.20 -2.95
N TYR A 103 -2.96 -23.83 -3.72
CA TYR A 103 -1.98 -24.79 -4.26
C TYR A 103 -0.85 -25.11 -3.28
N TYR A 104 -0.74 -24.37 -2.16
CA TYR A 104 0.37 -24.45 -1.21
C TYR A 104 -0.10 -24.71 0.22
N ALA A 105 -1.32 -24.28 0.57
CA ALA A 105 -1.88 -24.52 1.89
C ALA A 105 -3.41 -24.54 1.87
N ASN A 106 -4.01 -25.29 2.80
CA ASN A 106 -5.41 -25.13 3.14
C ASN A 106 -5.55 -23.84 3.95
N ASN A 107 -6.26 -22.86 3.40
CA ASN A 107 -6.39 -21.55 4.03
C ASN A 107 -7.74 -21.44 4.74
N SER A 108 -7.73 -20.98 5.98
CA SER A 108 -8.92 -20.79 6.81
C SER A 108 -8.92 -19.39 7.40
N LEU A 109 -10.12 -18.89 7.73
CA LEU A 109 -10.25 -17.69 8.55
C LEU A 109 -9.96 -18.04 10.00
N ASP A 110 -9.13 -17.24 10.64
CA ASP A 110 -8.94 -17.27 12.08
C ASP A 110 -10.25 -16.84 12.77
N PRO A 111 -10.79 -17.62 13.72
CA PRO A 111 -12.07 -17.34 14.32
C PRO A 111 -12.07 -16.07 15.20
N LYS A 112 -10.92 -15.69 15.77
CA LYS A 112 -10.74 -14.53 16.65
C LYS A 112 -10.50 -13.26 15.84
N THR A 113 -9.60 -13.31 14.86
CA THR A 113 -9.17 -12.13 14.10
C THR A 113 -9.94 -11.94 12.80
N LYS A 114 -10.68 -12.97 12.34
CA LYS A 114 -11.34 -13.02 11.03
C LYS A 114 -10.38 -12.82 9.85
N LEU A 115 -9.08 -13.01 10.06
CA LEU A 115 -8.08 -12.92 9.02
C LEU A 115 -7.83 -14.28 8.37
N TRP A 116 -7.54 -14.30 7.09
CA TRP A 116 -7.00 -15.51 6.45
C TRP A 116 -5.65 -15.86 7.05
N LYS A 117 -5.48 -17.13 7.45
CA LYS A 117 -4.25 -17.66 8.04
C LYS A 117 -3.02 -17.39 7.16
N TYR A 118 -3.19 -17.53 5.86
CA TYR A 118 -2.17 -17.26 4.84
C TYR A 118 -2.60 -16.13 3.91
N GLN A 119 -1.66 -15.28 3.54
CA GLN A 119 -1.87 -14.06 2.77
C GLN A 119 -0.77 -13.89 1.71
N ARG A 120 -1.04 -13.02 0.74
CA ARG A 120 -0.09 -12.66 -0.32
C ARG A 120 0.33 -11.22 -0.08
N HIS A 121 1.62 -11.02 0.17
CA HIS A 121 2.18 -9.69 0.35
C HIS A 121 2.91 -9.25 -0.91
N HIS A 122 2.59 -8.07 -1.42
CA HIS A 122 3.32 -7.50 -2.55
C HIS A 122 4.64 -6.89 -2.11
N ILE A 123 5.74 -7.35 -2.71
CA ILE A 123 7.10 -6.89 -2.35
C ILE A 123 7.28 -5.40 -2.69
N ASP A 124 6.62 -4.92 -3.74
CA ASP A 124 6.68 -3.52 -4.16
C ASP A 124 5.88 -2.57 -3.26
N GLU A 125 5.13 -3.06 -2.26
CA GLU A 125 4.36 -2.18 -1.38
C GLU A 125 5.23 -1.26 -0.51
N ILE A 126 6.53 -1.57 -0.36
CA ILE A 126 7.48 -0.63 0.25
C ILE A 126 7.71 0.62 -0.62
N LYS A 127 7.42 0.57 -1.92
CA LYS A 127 7.57 1.71 -2.86
C LYS A 127 6.25 2.47 -3.05
N ILE A 128 5.11 1.79 -2.86
CA ILE A 128 3.76 2.30 -3.17
C ILE A 128 2.71 1.69 -2.25
N SER A 129 1.74 2.48 -1.81
CA SER A 129 0.70 2.01 -0.89
C SER A 129 -0.16 0.93 -1.54
N GLY A 130 -0.43 -0.18 -0.84
CA GLY A 130 -1.28 -1.26 -1.35
C GLY A 130 -2.68 -0.79 -1.81
N ALA A 131 -3.23 0.25 -1.17
CA ALA A 131 -4.50 0.86 -1.56
C ALA A 131 -4.46 1.54 -2.94
N ILE A 132 -3.32 2.11 -3.31
CA ILE A 132 -3.07 2.67 -4.64
C ILE A 132 -2.73 1.54 -5.60
N PHE A 133 -1.83 0.65 -5.17
CA PHE A 133 -1.28 -0.40 -6.02
C PHE A 133 -2.34 -1.37 -6.52
N SER A 134 -3.28 -1.78 -5.67
CA SER A 134 -4.43 -2.64 -6.02
C SER A 134 -5.32 -2.13 -7.15
N ARG A 135 -5.23 -0.84 -7.51
CA ARG A 135 -5.97 -0.21 -8.61
C ARG A 135 -5.16 -0.12 -9.90
N MET A 136 -3.91 -0.57 -9.89
CA MET A 136 -2.97 -0.54 -11.01
C MET A 136 -2.94 -1.89 -11.72
N LYS A 137 -2.56 -1.90 -13.01
CA LYS A 137 -2.52 -3.14 -13.81
C LYS A 137 -1.41 -4.08 -13.33
N GLU A 138 -0.30 -3.48 -12.93
CA GLU A 138 0.93 -4.10 -12.43
C GLU A 138 0.69 -4.96 -11.19
N TYR A 139 -0.33 -4.62 -10.38
CA TYR A 139 -0.72 -5.39 -9.20
C TYR A 139 -0.87 -6.88 -9.49
N ARG A 140 -1.41 -7.25 -10.66
CA ARG A 140 -1.63 -8.67 -10.98
C ARG A 140 -0.35 -9.42 -11.30
N THR A 141 0.68 -8.74 -11.78
CA THR A 141 1.89 -9.36 -12.35
C THR A 141 3.15 -9.11 -11.55
N SER A 142 3.16 -8.11 -10.66
CA SER A 142 4.27 -7.87 -9.75
C SER A 142 4.47 -9.04 -8.79
N GLU A 143 5.70 -9.16 -8.31
CA GLU A 143 6.09 -10.18 -7.36
C GLU A 143 5.35 -10.02 -6.04
N ALA A 144 4.93 -11.15 -5.50
CA ALA A 144 4.36 -11.28 -4.18
C ALA A 144 4.96 -12.50 -3.49
N ILE A 145 5.03 -12.44 -2.17
CA ILE A 145 5.45 -13.53 -1.30
C ILE A 145 4.24 -14.11 -0.57
N LEU A 146 4.18 -15.43 -0.48
CA LEU A 146 3.20 -16.14 0.35
C LEU A 146 3.70 -16.14 1.79
N VAL A 147 2.87 -15.61 2.69
CA VAL A 147 3.20 -15.41 4.11
C VAL A 147 2.04 -15.81 5.01
N THR A 148 2.30 -16.03 6.28
CA THR A 148 1.27 -16.08 7.32
C THR A 148 0.65 -14.69 7.56
N ALA A 149 -0.52 -14.63 8.18
CA ALA A 149 -1.15 -13.37 8.56
C ALA A 149 -0.23 -12.51 9.43
N GLU A 150 0.44 -13.12 10.42
CA GLU A 150 1.32 -12.41 11.36
C GLU A 150 2.55 -11.83 10.66
N GLU A 151 3.20 -12.61 9.79
CA GLU A 151 4.30 -12.13 8.96
C GLU A 151 3.86 -10.98 8.06
N HIS A 152 2.64 -11.03 7.52
CA HIS A 152 2.11 -9.94 6.71
C HIS A 152 1.98 -8.63 7.50
N PHE A 153 1.50 -8.68 8.75
CA PHE A 153 1.50 -7.50 9.63
C PHE A 153 2.91 -6.99 9.89
N PHE A 154 3.86 -7.90 10.14
CA PHE A 154 5.23 -7.51 10.38
C PHE A 154 5.88 -6.84 9.15
N LEU A 155 5.64 -7.35 7.94
CA LEU A 155 6.10 -6.71 6.70
C LEU A 155 5.50 -5.30 6.54
N HIS A 156 4.22 -5.12 6.88
CA HIS A 156 3.64 -3.78 6.89
C HIS A 156 4.17 -2.86 7.99
N TYR A 157 4.58 -3.39 9.15
CA TYR A 157 5.31 -2.62 10.17
C TYR A 157 6.60 -2.05 9.57
N LEU A 158 7.39 -2.87 8.88
CA LEU A 158 8.62 -2.41 8.22
C LEU A 158 8.34 -1.35 7.15
N ILE A 159 7.26 -1.49 6.37
CA ILE A 159 6.84 -0.50 5.37
C ILE A 159 6.49 0.84 6.03
N VAL A 160 5.74 0.83 7.13
CA VAL A 160 5.36 2.04 7.88
C VAL A 160 6.62 2.73 8.40
N MET A 161 7.52 1.96 9.00
CA MET A 161 8.78 2.47 9.55
C MET A 161 9.74 2.98 8.47
N ALA A 162 9.72 2.41 7.27
CA ALA A 162 10.52 2.87 6.14
C ALA A 162 10.10 4.27 5.66
N GLN A 163 8.84 4.68 5.87
CA GLN A 163 8.31 5.99 5.46
C GLN A 163 8.61 6.32 3.99
N THR A 164 8.61 5.31 3.13
CA THR A 164 8.85 5.42 1.68
C THR A 164 7.58 5.43 0.85
N THR A 165 6.46 5.10 1.49
CA THR A 165 5.11 5.12 0.97
C THR A 165 4.13 5.58 2.05
N THR A 166 2.92 5.96 1.66
CA THR A 166 1.87 6.25 2.65
C THR A 166 1.46 4.94 3.33
N PRO A 167 1.43 4.89 4.67
CA PRO A 167 0.91 3.75 5.42
C PRO A 167 -0.45 3.30 4.88
N ASN A 168 -0.65 1.98 4.81
CA ASN A 168 -1.94 1.40 4.46
C ASN A 168 -2.47 0.65 5.68
N ALA A 169 -3.31 1.30 6.47
CA ALA A 169 -3.98 0.67 7.61
C ALA A 169 -5.17 -0.21 7.21
N GLY A 170 -5.31 -0.60 5.93
CA GLY A 170 -6.43 -1.42 5.45
C GLY A 170 -6.62 -2.73 6.21
N ILE A 171 -5.55 -3.31 6.76
CA ILE A 171 -5.61 -4.51 7.58
C ILE A 171 -6.28 -4.28 8.95
N LEU A 172 -6.23 -3.06 9.48
CA LEU A 172 -6.91 -2.68 10.74
C LEU A 172 -8.43 -2.65 10.59
N ARG A 173 -8.95 -2.52 9.37
CA ARG A 173 -10.41 -2.52 9.12
C ARG A 173 -11.07 -3.89 9.27
N GLN A 174 -10.28 -4.94 9.47
CA GLN A 174 -10.78 -6.31 9.64
C GLN A 174 -11.15 -6.61 11.10
N TRP A 175 -10.85 -5.68 12.01
CA TRP A 175 -11.14 -5.77 13.43
C TRP A 175 -12.41 -5.00 13.81
N GLU A 176 -13.06 -5.40 14.90
CA GLU A 176 -14.27 -4.75 15.40
C GLU A 176 -13.99 -3.30 15.86
N SER A 177 -12.82 -3.06 16.45
CA SER A 177 -12.33 -1.73 16.81
C SER A 177 -10.92 -1.48 16.32
N LEU A 178 -10.58 -0.20 16.14
CA LEU A 178 -9.23 0.22 15.77
C LEU A 178 -8.22 -0.19 16.85
N GLU A 179 -8.60 -0.01 18.11
CA GLU A 179 -7.79 -0.31 19.29
C GLU A 179 -7.38 -1.78 19.30
N GLN A 180 -8.34 -2.68 19.08
CA GLN A 180 -8.08 -4.13 19.03
C GLN A 180 -7.12 -4.50 17.90
N GLY A 181 -7.31 -3.91 16.72
CA GLY A 181 -6.41 -4.14 15.58
C GLY A 181 -5.00 -3.59 15.83
N LEU A 182 -4.87 -2.42 16.47
CA LEU A 182 -3.58 -1.83 16.82
C LEU A 182 -2.83 -2.64 17.86
N GLU A 183 -3.52 -3.12 18.90
CA GLU A 183 -2.94 -4.00 19.91
C GLU A 183 -2.36 -5.26 19.27
N TYR A 184 -3.14 -5.92 18.40
CA TYR A 184 -2.67 -7.09 17.68
C TYR A 184 -1.47 -6.79 16.77
N TRP A 185 -1.49 -5.68 16.04
CA TRP A 185 -0.37 -5.32 15.18
C TRP A 185 0.90 -5.03 16.00
N VAL A 186 0.79 -4.31 17.11
CA VAL A 186 1.93 -4.07 18.01
C VAL A 186 2.47 -5.39 18.59
N GLU A 187 1.59 -6.30 18.98
CA GLU A 187 1.97 -7.64 19.43
C GLU A 187 2.78 -8.38 18.36
N MET A 188 2.30 -8.41 17.12
CA MET A 188 2.99 -9.05 16.01
C MET A 188 4.31 -8.35 15.68
N ALA A 189 4.34 -7.01 15.66
CA ALA A 189 5.55 -6.24 15.43
C ALA A 189 6.63 -6.56 16.48
N ARG A 190 6.27 -6.58 17.76
CA ARG A 190 7.20 -6.94 18.86
C ARG A 190 7.68 -8.38 18.74
N LYS A 191 6.78 -9.34 18.47
CA LYS A 191 7.10 -10.75 18.30
C LYS A 191 8.15 -10.97 17.21
N TYR A 192 7.95 -10.38 16.03
CA TYR A 192 8.85 -10.58 14.90
C TYR A 192 10.10 -9.68 14.97
N CYS A 193 10.03 -8.51 15.61
CA CYS A 193 11.24 -7.77 15.98
C CYS A 193 12.15 -8.63 16.86
N LEU A 194 11.60 -9.29 17.89
CA LEU A 194 12.38 -10.22 18.71
C LEU A 194 12.92 -11.40 17.90
N LYS A 195 12.09 -12.03 17.06
CA LYS A 195 12.49 -13.16 16.19
C LYS A 195 13.72 -12.82 15.34
N TYR A 196 13.76 -11.62 14.76
CA TYR A 196 14.84 -11.18 13.87
C TYR A 196 15.90 -10.31 14.55
N ASN A 197 15.96 -10.31 15.89
CA ASN A 197 16.91 -9.51 16.68
C ASN A 197 16.92 -8.01 16.32
N LEU A 198 15.72 -7.45 16.10
CA LEU A 198 15.48 -6.04 15.83
C LEU A 198 14.90 -5.37 17.07
N LYS A 199 15.27 -4.09 17.29
CA LYS A 199 14.59 -3.26 18.29
C LYS A 199 13.24 -2.79 17.74
N TYR A 200 12.16 -3.10 18.46
CA TYR A 200 10.85 -2.50 18.20
C TYR A 200 10.92 -0.98 18.40
N ASP A 201 10.44 -0.25 17.41
CA ASP A 201 10.35 1.22 17.39
C ASP A 201 8.90 1.64 17.62
N ASP A 202 8.65 2.35 18.72
CA ASP A 202 7.33 2.76 19.19
C ASP A 202 6.73 3.94 18.41
N THR A 203 7.56 4.68 17.65
CA THR A 203 7.08 5.72 16.73
C THR A 203 6.12 5.18 15.66
N PHE A 204 6.12 3.86 15.43
CA PHE A 204 5.11 3.16 14.64
C PHE A 204 3.68 3.54 15.01
N LEU A 205 3.35 3.59 16.30
CA LEU A 205 2.00 3.90 16.77
C LEU A 205 1.60 5.33 16.42
N ASP A 206 2.53 6.27 16.52
CA ASP A 206 2.29 7.67 16.16
C ASP A 206 2.04 7.81 14.66
N LEU A 207 2.81 7.10 13.83
CA LEU A 207 2.66 7.10 12.38
C LEU A 207 1.29 6.55 11.93
N ILE A 208 0.83 5.45 12.54
CA ILE A 208 -0.47 4.86 12.22
C ILE A 208 -1.64 5.72 12.75
N LYS A 209 -1.55 6.23 13.98
CA LYS A 209 -2.59 7.12 14.54
C LYS A 209 -2.72 8.39 13.71
N LEU A 210 -1.60 8.94 13.25
CA LEU A 210 -1.59 10.09 12.34
C LEU A 210 -2.33 9.76 11.04
N GLU A 211 -2.02 8.63 10.40
CA GLU A 211 -2.73 8.16 9.20
C GLU A 211 -4.24 8.05 9.44
N HIS A 212 -4.65 7.38 10.52
CA HIS A 212 -6.06 7.16 10.81
C HIS A 212 -6.82 8.47 11.05
N SER A 213 -6.21 9.43 11.77
CA SER A 213 -6.80 10.73 12.05
C SER A 213 -7.08 11.53 10.76
N MET A 214 -6.25 11.37 9.73
CA MET A 214 -6.44 12.02 8.43
C MET A 214 -7.57 11.40 7.64
N TYR A 215 -7.72 10.08 7.67
CA TYR A 215 -8.84 9.40 6.98
C TYR A 215 -10.20 9.83 7.54
N LYS A 216 -10.32 10.06 8.85
CA LYS A 216 -11.57 10.52 9.48
C LYS A 216 -11.96 11.95 9.11
N LYS A 217 -11.02 12.81 8.72
CA LYS A 217 -11.29 14.22 8.34
C LYS A 217 -11.77 14.40 6.91
N VAL A 218 -11.70 13.34 6.09
CA VAL A 218 -12.02 13.37 4.65
C VAL A 218 -13.37 12.71 4.35
N LEU A 219 -14.01 12.10 5.34
CA LEU A 219 -15.36 11.54 5.29
C LEU A 219 -16.32 12.45 6.07
#